data_AF-A0A4P6JJW4-F1
#
_entry.id   AF-A0A4P6JJW4-F1
#
_cell.length_a   1.000
_cell.length_b   1.000
_cell.length_c   1.000
_cell.angle_alpha   90.00
_cell.angle_beta   90.00
_cell.angle_gamma   90.00
#
_symmetry.space_group_name_H-M   'P 1'
#
loop_
_entity.id
_entity.type
_entity.pdbx_description
1 polymer ?
#
loop_
_entity_poly.entity_id
_entity_poly.type
_entity_poly.pdbx_seq_one_letter_code
_entity_poly.pdbx_strand_id
1 'polypeptide(L)' 'MGNVRNPILFYGAIAFTIVALLLCIYNLIPNIYHVTVPDYAEPTKVHEKYVAIFGGLTALGIIGVLFTRPKSGTK' A
#
# COMPACT_ATOMS: atom_id res chain seq x y z
N MET A 1 27.00 3.03 -9.67
CA MET A 1 25.66 2.97 -9.06
C MET A 1 24.65 2.77 -10.17
N GLY A 2 24.04 1.59 -10.25
CA GLY A 2 23.22 1.15 -11.38
C GLY A 2 22.05 2.10 -11.63
N ASN A 3 21.99 2.60 -12.86
CA ASN A 3 20.90 3.42 -13.36
C ASN A 3 19.69 2.50 -13.58
N VAL A 4 18.92 2.20 -12.51
CA VAL A 4 17.71 1.38 -12.62
C VAL A 4 16.60 2.22 -13.24
N ARG A 5 16.76 2.57 -14.52
CA ARG A 5 15.76 3.21 -15.38
C ARG A 5 14.72 2.19 -15.82
N ASN A 6 14.22 1.36 -14.90
CA ASN A 6 13.14 0.45 -15.23
C ASN A 6 11.81 1.10 -14.83
N PRO A 7 11.11 1.76 -15.78
CA PRO A 7 9.84 2.41 -15.50
C PRO A 7 8.81 1.43 -14.92
N ILE A 8 8.93 0.14 -15.24
CA ILE A 8 8.04 -0.90 -14.73
C ILE A 8 8.13 -1.01 -13.20
N LEU A 9 9.32 -0.88 -12.61
CA LEU A 9 9.48 -0.93 -11.15
C LEU A 9 8.84 0.28 -10.46
N PHE A 10 8.93 1.46 -11.08
CA PHE A 10 8.30 2.66 -10.57
C PHE A 10 6.77 2.58 -10.64
N TYR A 11 6.21 2.25 -11.80
CA TYR A 11 4.76 2.10 -11.95
C TYR A 11 4.21 0.92 -11.14
N GLY A 12 4.96 -0.18 -11.03
CA GLY A 12 4.62 -1.32 -10.19
C GLY A 12 4.58 -0.94 -8.70
N ALA A 13 5.57 -0.19 -8.21
CA ALA A 13 5.60 0.31 -6.84
C ALA A 13 4.41 1.26 -6.57
N ILE A 14 4.04 2.11 -7.53
CA ILE A 14 2.86 2.99 -7.40
C ILE A 14 1.57 2.15 -7.30
N ALA A 15 1.35 1.23 -8.23
CA ALA A 15 0.15 0.39 -8.23
C ALA A 15 0.02 -0.41 -6.94
N PHE A 16 1.13 -1.00 -6.48
CA PHE A 16 1.20 -1.72 -5.21
C PHE A 16 0.85 -0.82 -4.01
N THR A 17 1.41 0.39 -3.97
CA THR A 17 1.15 1.37 -2.89
C THR A 17 -0.32 1.76 -2.84
N ILE A 18 -0.96 1.98 -4.00
CA ILE A 18 -2.38 2.32 -4.09
C ILE A 18 -3.23 1.18 -3.54
N VAL A 19 -2.96 -0.07 -3.94
CA VAL A 19 -3.71 -1.23 -3.46
C VAL A 19 -3.55 -1.41 -1.94
N ALA A 20 -2.33 -1.28 -1.42
CA ALA A 20 -2.07 -1.34 0.02
C ALA A 20 -2.81 -0.23 0.79
N LEU A 21 -2.84 0.99 0.25
CA LEU A 21 -3.54 2.11 0.86
C LEU A 21 -5.05 1.89 0.86
N LEU A 22 -5.62 1.41 -0.24
CA LEU A 22 -7.05 1.09 -0.33
C LEU A 22 -7.45 0.01 0.68
N LEU A 23 -6.65 -1.05 0.82
CA LEU A 23 -6.86 -2.08 1.83
C LEU A 23 -6.75 -1.52 3.25
N CYS A 24 -5.80 -0.61 3.50
CA CYS A 24 -5.66 0.06 4.80
C CYS A 24 -6.92 0.87 5.14
N ILE A 25 -7.38 1.72 4.22
CA ILE A 25 -8.59 2.54 4.39
C ILE A 25 -9.82 1.64 4.56
N TYR A 26 -9.95 0.60 3.74
CA TYR A 26 -11.04 -0.36 3.83
C TYR A 26 -11.13 -1.01 5.21
N ASN A 27 -10.00 -1.38 5.83
CA ASN A 27 -9.98 -1.98 7.17
C ASN A 27 -10.06 -0.95 8.31
N LEU A 28 -9.89 0.35 8.02
CA LEU A 28 -9.96 1.44 9.00
C LEU A 28 -11.40 1.94 9.21
N ILE A 29 -12.25 1.85 8.18
CA ILE A 29 -13.62 2.37 8.27
C ILE A 29 -14.48 1.40 9.09
N PRO A 30 -15.00 1.81 10.25
CA PRO A 30 -15.95 0.98 11.01
C PRO A 30 -17.25 0.81 10.24
N ASN A 31 -17.97 -0.27 10.53
CA ASN A 31 -19.33 -0.51 10.05
C ASN A 31 -19.44 -0.85 8.54
N ILE A 32 -18.33 -1.25 7.92
CA ILE A 32 -18.32 -1.83 6.57
C ILE A 32 -18.04 -3.32 6.69
N TYR A 33 -18.67 -4.14 5.85
CA TYR A 33 -18.40 -5.56 5.82
C TYR A 33 -16.99 -5.83 5.30
N HIS A 34 -16.11 -6.38 6.14
CA HIS A 34 -14.73 -6.71 5.81
C HIS A 34 -14.61 -8.18 5.36
N VAL A 35 -14.49 -8.44 4.06
CA VAL A 35 -14.40 -9.81 3.51
C VAL A 35 -13.03 -10.45 3.71
N THR A 36 -12.02 -9.64 4.01
CA THR A 36 -10.62 -10.05 4.11
C THR A 36 -10.24 -10.69 5.44
N VAL A 37 -11.17 -10.74 6.41
CA VAL A 37 -10.89 -11.21 7.76
C VAL A 37 -11.52 -12.58 7.98
N PRO A 38 -10.74 -13.61 8.40
CA PRO A 38 -11.29 -14.92 8.73
C PRO A 38 -12.13 -14.93 10.02
N ASP A 39 -12.21 -13.80 10.74
CA ASP A 39 -12.96 -13.70 11.97
C ASP A 39 -14.44 -13.40 11.68
N TYR A 40 -15.21 -14.46 11.45
CA TYR A 40 -16.65 -14.41 11.21
C TYR A 40 -17.46 -13.85 12.39
N ALA A 41 -16.83 -13.65 13.55
CA ALA A 41 -17.51 -13.18 14.75
C ALA A 41 -17.87 -11.69 14.68
N GLU A 42 -17.05 -10.85 14.04
CA GLU A 42 -17.21 -9.38 14.08
C GLU A 42 -16.86 -8.69 12.74
N PRO A 43 -17.55 -9.04 11.64
CA PRO A 43 -17.19 -8.64 10.26
C PRO A 43 -17.31 -7.13 9.97
N THR A 44 -17.83 -6.34 10.92
CA THR A 44 -18.05 -4.89 10.79
C THR A 44 -17.18 -4.05 11.72
N LYS A 45 -16.35 -4.67 12.57
CA LYS A 45 -15.43 -3.92 13.44
C LYS A 45 -14.18 -3.49 12.70
N VAL A 46 -13.54 -2.43 13.18
CA VAL A 46 -12.22 -2.02 12.70
C VAL A 46 -11.22 -3.09 13.06
N HIS A 47 -10.45 -3.55 12.07
CA HIS A 47 -9.44 -4.58 12.28
C HIS A 47 -8.05 -3.96 12.39
N GLU A 48 -7.76 -3.40 13.56
CA GLU A 48 -6.55 -2.60 13.84
C GLU A 48 -5.24 -3.30 13.43
N LYS A 49 -5.17 -4.63 13.59
CA LYS A 49 -4.00 -5.43 13.17
C LYS A 49 -3.76 -5.31 11.66
N TYR A 50 -4.81 -5.41 10.86
CA TYR A 50 -4.71 -5.31 9.40
C TYR A 50 -4.48 -3.88 8.95
N VAL A 51 -5.07 -2.90 9.64
CA VAL A 51 -4.75 -1.48 9.44
C VAL A 51 -3.26 -1.22 9.64
N ALA A 52 -2.67 -1.73 10.73
CA ALA A 52 -1.25 -1.58 11.00
C ALA A 52 -0.37 -2.26 9.93
N ILE A 53 -0.75 -3.47 9.50
CA ILE A 53 -0.03 -4.22 8.46
C ILE A 53 -0.10 -3.49 7.11
N PHE A 54 -1.29 -3.15 6.64
CA PHE A 54 -1.49 -2.48 5.34
C PHE A 54 -0.96 -1.04 5.37
N GLY A 55 -1.05 -0.34 6.50
CA GLY A 55 -0.41 0.95 6.72
C GLY A 55 1.11 0.86 6.61
N GLY A 56 1.74 -0.13 7.23
CA GLY A 56 3.17 -0.40 7.11
C GLY A 56 3.60 -0.75 5.67
N LEU A 57 2.84 -1.61 4.99
CA LEU A 57 3.02 -1.94 3.58
C LEU A 57 2.90 -0.71 2.67
N THR A 58 1.97 0.17 2.97
CA THR A 58 1.80 1.45 2.26
C THR A 58 3.03 2.33 2.43
N ALA A 59 3.56 2.44 3.66
CA ALA A 59 4.79 3.19 3.92
C ALA A 59 6.00 2.62 3.15
N LEU A 60 6.16 1.29 3.13
CA LEU A 60 7.19 0.62 2.33
C LEU A 60 7.00 0.86 0.82
N GLY A 61 5.75 0.84 0.35
CA GLY A 61 5.40 1.18 -1.02
C GLY A 61 5.83 2.60 -1.40
N ILE A 62 5.50 3.59 -0.56
CA ILE A 62 5.93 4.99 -0.74
C ILE A 62 7.45 5.08 -0.82
N ILE A 63 8.16 4.42 0.09
CA ILE A 63 9.63 4.35 0.07
C ILE A 63 10.11 3.76 -1.25
N GLY A 64 9.55 2.64 -1.70
CA GLY A 64 9.86 2.01 -2.98
C GLY A 64 9.64 2.94 -4.18
N VAL A 65 8.54 3.69 -4.20
CA VAL A 65 8.24 4.71 -5.22
C VAL A 65 9.30 5.81 -5.21
N LEU A 66 9.71 6.29 -4.03
CA LEU A 66 10.74 7.34 -3.91
C LEU A 66 12.11 6.86 -4.43
N PHE A 67 12.48 5.60 -4.16
CA PHE A 67 13.75 5.02 -4.63
C PHE A 67 13.74 4.68 -6.12
N THR A 68 12.58 4.29 -6.67
CA THR A 68 12.43 3.94 -8.09
C THR A 68 12.07 5.14 -8.96
N ARG A 69 11.82 6.31 -8.34
CA ARG A 69 11.48 7.54 -9.07
C ARG A 69 12.57 7.87 -10.08
N PRO A 70 12.24 8.01 -11.37
CA PRO A 70 13.20 8.49 -12.35
C PRO A 70 13.64 9.89 -11.95
N LYS A 71 14.94 10.06 -11.67
CA LYS A 71 15.52 11.39 -11.45
C LYS A 71 15.28 12.22 -12.71
N SER A 72 14.55 13.32 -12.58
CA SER A 72 14.50 14.33 -13.62
C SER A 72 15.93 14.81 -13.84
N GLY A 73 16.56 14.40 -14.94
CA GLY A 73 17.81 15.00 -15.38
C GLY A 73 17.52 16.47 -15.64
N THR A 74 17.99 17.34 -14.75
CA THR A 74 18.18 18.75 -15.04
C THR A 74 19.03 18.79 -16.31
N LYS A 75 18.46 19.35 -17.39
CA LYS A 75 19.21 19.66 -18.60
C LYS A 75 20.37 20.59 -18.27
#